data_AF-A0A8J8AC75-F1
#
_entry.id   AF-A0A8J8AC75-F1
#
_cell.length_a   1.000
_cell.length_b   1.000
_cell.length_c   1.000
_cell.angle_alpha   90.00
_cell.angle_beta   90.00
_cell.angle_gamma   90.00
#
_symmetry.space_group_name_H-M   'P 1'
#
loop_
_entity.id
_entity.type
_entity.pdbx_description
1 polymer ?
#
loop_
_entity_poly.entity_id
_entity_poly.type
_entity_poly.pdbx_seq_one_letter_code
_entity_poly.pdbx_strand_id
1 'polypeptide(L)' 'MIFLAELGDKTQLATMVLASKYGWKTAFTGAILGLAAVNLLGAILGDKLGEMVPIEIVHKFAGALFIVFGALMILGKI' A
#
# COMPACT_ATOMS: atom_id res chain seq x y z
N MET A 1 -12.59 -6.22 -15.79
CA MET A 1 -11.21 -6.61 -16.15
C MET A 1 -10.19 -6.37 -15.03
N ILE A 2 -10.38 -5.42 -14.09
CA ILE A 2 -9.42 -5.16 -12.98
C ILE A 2 -9.54 -6.16 -11.82
N PHE A 3 -10.75 -6.60 -11.47
CA PHE A 3 -10.99 -7.54 -10.36
C PHE A 3 -10.18 -8.84 -10.47
N LEU A 4 -10.02 -9.38 -11.68
CA LEU A 4 -9.20 -10.58 -11.91
C LEU A 4 -7.70 -10.32 -11.78
N ALA A 5 -7.25 -9.09 -12.05
CA ALA A 5 -5.85 -8.69 -11.89
C ALA A 5 -5.50 -8.39 -10.43
N GLU A 6 -6.48 -7.98 -9.62
CA GLU A 6 -6.31 -7.77 -8.18
C GLU A 6 -6.57 -9.03 -7.34
N LEU A 7 -7.22 -10.05 -7.92
CA LEU A 7 -7.50 -11.32 -7.25
C LEU A 7 -6.18 -12.05 -6.94
N GLY A 8 -5.93 -12.27 -5.65
CA GLY A 8 -4.71 -12.92 -5.17
C GLY A 8 -3.59 -11.97 -4.77
N ASP A 9 -3.86 -10.66 -4.65
CA ASP A 9 -2.88 -9.73 -4.07
C ASP A 9 -2.49 -10.16 -2.63
N LYS A 10 -1.27 -9.76 -2.22
CA LYS A 10 -0.69 -10.05 -0.90
C LYS A 10 -1.63 -9.69 0.24
N THR A 11 -2.39 -8.60 0.11
CA THR A 11 -3.35 -8.16 1.12
C THR A 11 -4.53 -9.13 1.26
N GLN A 12 -4.99 -9.71 0.14
CA GLN A 12 -6.06 -10.72 0.12
C GLN A 12 -5.59 -12.04 0.72
N LEU A 13 -4.37 -12.49 0.39
CA LEU A 13 -3.77 -13.69 0.99
C LEU A 13 -3.60 -13.54 2.51
N ALA A 14 -3.10 -12.40 2.98
CA ALA A 14 -2.99 -12.12 4.40
C ALA A 14 -4.35 -12.14 5.11
N THR A 15 -5.38 -11.56 4.49
CA THR A 15 -6.75 -11.57 5.02
C THR A 15 -7.33 -12.98 5.07
N MET A 16 -7.07 -13.82 4.08
CA MET A 16 -7.48 -15.23 4.08
C MET A 16 -6.79 -16.03 5.19
N VAL A 17 -5.50 -15.81 5.43
CA VAL A 17 -4.77 -16.45 6.55
C VAL A 17 -5.35 -16.02 7.89
N LEU A 18 -5.63 -14.73 8.07
CA LEU A 18 -6.29 -14.20 9.27
C LEU A 18 -7.70 -14.79 9.44
N ALA A 19 -8.46 -14.93 8.36
CA ALA A 19 -9.80 -15.54 8.39
C ALA A 19 -9.76 -17.01 8.77
N SER A 20 -8.76 -17.75 8.29
CA SER A 20 -8.53 -19.15 8.65
C SER A 20 -8.16 -19.31 10.13
N LYS A 21 -7.41 -18.36 10.71
CA LYS A 21 -6.94 -18.44 12.10
C LYS A 21 -7.92 -17.89 13.14
N TYR A 22 -8.65 -16.82 12.81
CA TYR A 22 -9.48 -16.07 13.77
C TYR A 22 -10.97 -16.04 13.42
N GLY A 23 -11.36 -16.57 12.26
CA GLY A 23 -12.72 -16.53 11.73
C GLY A 23 -12.97 -15.41 10.73
N TRP A 24 -13.93 -15.60 9.83
CA TRP A 24 -14.17 -14.67 8.72
C TRP A 24 -14.65 -13.28 9.17
N LYS A 25 -15.48 -13.21 10.23
CA LYS A 25 -16.03 -11.94 10.75
C LYS A 25 -14.94 -11.03 11.33
N THR A 26 -14.05 -11.59 12.14
CA THR A 26 -12.94 -10.86 12.77
C THR A 26 -11.91 -10.43 11.74
N ALA A 27 -11.55 -11.30 10.80
CA ALA A 27 -10.63 -10.97 9.73
C ALA A 27 -11.18 -9.89 8.78
N PHE A 28 -12.46 -9.95 8.42
CA PHE A 28 -13.10 -8.94 7.57
C PHE A 28 -13.10 -7.56 8.24
N THR A 29 -13.57 -7.47 9.49
CA THR A 29 -13.58 -6.21 10.24
C THR A 29 -12.17 -5.69 10.47
N GLY A 30 -11.22 -6.57 10.81
CA GLY A 30 -9.81 -6.20 10.99
C GLY A 30 -9.16 -5.66 9.71
N ALA A 31 -9.42 -6.29 8.56
CA ALA A 31 -8.89 -5.84 7.27
C ALA A 31 -9.47 -4.47 6.87
N ILE A 32 -10.78 -4.26 7.05
CA ILE A 32 -11.41 -2.96 6.78
C ILE A 32 -10.86 -1.87 7.69
N LEU A 33 -10.77 -2.14 9.01
CA LEU A 33 -10.26 -1.17 9.96
C LEU A 33 -8.78 -0.86 9.72
N GLY A 34 -7.99 -1.88 9.38
CA GLY A 34 -6.57 -1.72 9.04
C GLY A 34 -6.39 -0.87 7.79
N LEU A 35 -7.14 -1.16 6.73
CA LEU A 35 -7.10 -0.38 5.48
C LEU A 35 -7.56 1.07 5.71
N ALA A 36 -8.66 1.26 6.45
CA ALA A 36 -9.15 2.58 6.80
C ALA A 36 -8.11 3.36 7.62
N ALA A 37 -7.48 2.73 8.60
CA ALA A 37 -6.45 3.37 9.42
C ALA A 37 -5.23 3.79 8.60
N VAL A 38 -4.71 2.91 7.74
CA VAL A 38 -3.56 3.24 6.88
C VAL A 38 -3.90 4.38 5.92
N ASN A 39 -5.09 4.36 5.32
CA ASN A 39 -5.53 5.43 4.41
C ASN A 39 -5.72 6.76 5.14
N LEU A 40 -6.33 6.75 6.33
CA LEU A 40 -6.53 7.96 7.14
C LEU A 40 -5.19 8.54 7.60
N LEU A 41 -4.28 7.69 8.08
CA LEU A 41 -2.93 8.12 8.45
C LEU A 41 -2.19 8.70 7.24
N GLY A 42 -2.23 8.00 6.10
CA GLY A 42 -1.63 8.46 4.86
C GLY A 42 -2.19 9.81 4.41
N ALA A 43 -3.50 10.01 4.50
CA ALA A 43 -4.14 11.27 4.14
C ALA A 43 -3.75 12.41 5.08
N ILE A 44 -3.80 12.20 6.40
CA ILE A 44 -3.43 13.23 7.39
C ILE A 44 -1.96 13.60 7.29
N LEU A 45 -1.08 12.61 7.17
CA LEU A 45 0.36 12.86 7.01
C LEU A 45 0.65 13.53 5.67
N GLY A 46 0.00 13.07 4.60
CA GLY A 46 0.16 13.62 3.26
C GLY A 46 -0.27 15.09 3.18
N ASP A 47 -1.39 15.43 3.81
CA ASP A 47 -1.91 16.81 3.88
C ASP A 47 -0.91 17.72 4.63
N LYS A 48 -0.48 17.33 5.83
CA LYS A 48 0.51 18.09 6.62
C LYS A 48 1.88 18.22 5.92
N LEU A 49 2.37 17.15 5.29
CA LEU A 49 3.62 17.22 4.54
C LEU A 49 3.48 18.08 3.29
N GLY A 50 2.32 18.06 2.63
CA GLY A 50 2.03 18.84 1.43
C GLY A 50 2.09 20.35 1.68
N GLU A 51 1.70 20.80 2.87
CA GLU A 51 1.83 22.22 3.28
C GLU A 51 3.28 22.64 3.52
N MET A 52 4.14 21.71 3.96
CA MET A 52 5.53 22.00 4.34
C MET A 52 6.54 21.73 3.23
N VAL A 53 6.24 20.83 2.29
CA VAL A 53 7.16 20.33 1.28
C VAL A 53 6.72 20.75 -0.11
N PRO A 54 7.55 21.47 -0.88
CA PRO A 54 7.26 21.80 -2.28
C PRO A 54 6.96 20.55 -3.11
N ILE A 55 5.85 20.58 -3.85
CA ILE A 55 5.38 19.45 -4.67
C ILE A 55 6.39 18.97 -5.73
N GLU A 56 7.28 19.86 -6.19
CA GLU A 56 8.38 19.51 -7.10
C GLU A 56 9.39 18.57 -6.46
N ILE A 57 9.68 18.74 -5.16
CA ILE A 57 10.61 17.87 -4.44
C ILE A 57 10.01 16.48 -4.29
N VAL A 58 8.70 16.41 -3.97
CA VAL A 58 7.95 15.15 -3.88
C VAL A 58 8.01 14.40 -5.20
N HIS A 59 7.75 15.07 -6.33
CA HIS A 59 7.82 14.46 -7.66
C HIS A 59 9.22 13.96 -8.02
N LYS A 60 10.26 14.78 -7.76
CA LYS A 60 11.66 14.37 -8.03
C LYS A 60 12.05 13.15 -7.21
N PHE A 61 11.69 13.13 -5.92
CA PHE A 61 11.96 11.99 -5.04
C PHE A 61 11.19 10.73 -5.46
N ALA A 62 9.90 10.85 -5.78
CA ALA A 62 9.09 9.74 -6.26
C ALA A 62 9.67 9.16 -7.56
N GLY A 63 10.00 10.00 -8.53
CA GLY A 63 10.64 9.57 -9.78
C GLY A 63 11.98 8.87 -9.56
N ALA A 64 12.83 9.41 -8.69
CA ALA A 64 14.10 8.78 -8.33
C ALA A 64 13.90 7.39 -7.69
N LEU A 65 12.93 7.26 -6.77
CA LEU A 65 12.57 5.97 -6.18
C LEU A 65 12.09 4.96 -7.22
N PHE A 66 11.23 5.39 -8.15
CA PHE A 66 10.77 4.53 -9.24
C PHE A 66 11.93 4.04 -10.13
N ILE A 67 12.87 4.93 -10.47
CA ILE A 67 14.08 4.56 -11.24
C ILE A 67 14.91 3.54 -10.45
N VAL A 68 15.12 3.77 -9.16
CA VAL A 68 15.89 2.85 -8.29
C VAL A 68 15.23 1.48 -8.21
N PHE A 69 13.93 1.42 -7.91
CA PHE A 69 13.19 0.16 -7.86
C PHE A 69 13.17 -0.55 -9.21
N GLY A 70 12.97 0.18 -10.31
CA GLY A 70 13.03 -0.38 -11.66
C GLY A 70 14.40 -0.95 -12.00
N ALA A 71 15.48 -0.24 -11.66
CA ALA A 71 16.85 -0.73 -11.86
C ALA A 71 17.14 -1.97 -11.01
N LEU A 72 16.74 -1.99 -9.74
CA LEU A 72 16.90 -3.14 -8.86
C LEU A 72 16.12 -4.37 -9.35
N MET A 73 14.92 -4.16 -9.90
CA MET A 73 14.10 -5.22 -10.52
C MET A 73 14.79 -5.79 -11.78
N ILE A 74 15.33 -4.94 -12.66
CA ILE A 74 16.08 -5.38 -13.84
C ILE A 74 17.34 -6.17 -13.44
N LEU A 75 17.99 -5.76 -12.35
CA LEU A 75 19.16 -6.44 -11.78
C LEU A 75 18.80 -7.74 -11.03
N GLY A 76 17.52 -8.08 -10.89
CA GLY A 76 17.06 -9.28 -10.19
C GLY A 76 17.36 -9.28 -8.68
N LYS A 77 17.58 -8.10 -8.08
CA LYS A 77 17.77 -7.95 -6.63
C LYS A 77 16.45 -7.90 -5.85
N ILE A 78 15.35 -7.71 -6.56
CA ILE A 78 13.94 -7.79 -6.14
C ILE A 78 13.14 -8.32 -7.31
#